data_AF-A0A258Q0L1-F1
#
_entry.id   AF-A0A258Q0L1-F1
#
_cell.length_a   1.000
_cell.length_b   1.000
_cell.length_c   1.000
_cell.angle_alpha   90.00
_cell.angle_beta   90.00
_cell.angle_gamma   90.00
#
_symmetry.space_group_name_H-M   'P 1'
#
loop_
_entity.id
_entity.type
_entity.pdbx_description
1 polymer ?
#
loop_
_entity_poly.entity_id
_entity_poly.type
_entity_poly.pdbx_seq_one_letter_code
_entity_poly.pdbx_strand_id
1 'polypeptide(L)'
;QLTYFSKWRYYDAASLKGKPLTTFKVVGREAGACGDRGCIFRELLSISVTEAFLKDHLDKGFQISLSSKTGNETILYIPPQYIKGYLMAVDGSAR
;
A
#
# COMPACT_ATOMS: atom_id res chain seq x y z
N GLN A 1 4.99 0.17 1.86
CA GLN A 1 5.32 0.15 3.30
C GLN A 1 4.71 1.38 3.96
N LEU A 2 4.08 1.22 5.12
CA LEU A 2 3.57 2.34 5.92
C LEU A 2 4.49 2.56 7.12
N THR A 3 4.80 3.83 7.42
CA THR A 3 5.66 4.21 8.55
C THR A 3 4.97 5.31 9.36
N TYR A 4 4.92 5.16 10.68
CA TYR A 4 4.27 6.13 11.57
C TYR A 4 4.94 6.14 12.96
N PHE A 5 4.74 7.23 13.72
CA PHE A 5 5.51 7.54 14.94
C PHE A 5 4.71 7.45 16.25
N SER A 6 3.47 6.93 16.21
CA SER A 6 2.57 6.95 17.35
C SER A 6 2.36 5.57 17.98
N LYS A 7 1.48 4.74 17.40
CA LYS A 7 1.11 3.41 17.89
C LYS A 7 0.88 2.50 16.69
N TRP A 8 1.07 1.18 16.88
CA TRP A 8 0.68 0.17 15.91
C TRP A 8 -0.76 0.39 15.43
N ARG A 9 -0.94 0.43 14.11
CA ARG A 9 -2.26 0.47 13.48
C ARG A 9 -2.84 -0.94 13.39
N TYR A 10 -2.00 -1.94 13.11
CA TYR A 10 -2.41 -3.32 12.87
C TYR A 10 -3.38 -3.42 11.69
N TYR A 11 -2.92 -3.00 10.50
CA TYR A 11 -3.70 -3.21 9.28
C TYR A 11 -3.94 -4.69 9.06
N ASP A 12 -5.17 -5.05 8.69
CA ASP A 12 -5.60 -6.43 8.52
C ASP A 12 -6.60 -6.64 7.37
N ALA A 13 -7.10 -5.56 6.76
CA ALA A 13 -7.90 -5.64 5.55
C ALA A 13 -7.59 -4.49 4.58
N ALA A 14 -7.88 -4.73 3.30
CA ALA A 14 -7.84 -3.70 2.28
C ALA A 14 -9.06 -3.83 1.35
N SER A 15 -9.48 -2.71 0.76
CA SER A 15 -10.54 -2.68 -0.23
C SER A 15 -10.19 -1.74 -1.39
N LEU A 16 -10.74 -2.06 -2.55
CA LEU A 16 -10.62 -1.30 -3.78
C LEU A 16 -12.02 -0.95 -4.27
N LYS A 17 -12.37 0.34 -4.31
CA LYS A 17 -13.72 0.82 -4.66
C LYS A 17 -14.82 0.11 -3.84
N GLY A 18 -14.58 -0.04 -2.53
CA GLY A 18 -15.50 -0.70 -1.59
C GLY A 18 -15.54 -2.23 -1.69
N LYS A 19 -14.79 -2.86 -2.60
CA LYS A 19 -14.70 -4.33 -2.70
C LYS A 19 -13.48 -4.84 -1.93
N PRO A 20 -13.63 -5.85 -1.04
CA PRO A 20 -12.49 -6.44 -0.33
C PRO A 20 -11.42 -7.00 -1.28
N LEU A 21 -10.16 -6.72 -0.99
CA LEU A 21 -9.02 -7.32 -1.70
C LEU A 21 -8.61 -8.62 -1.01
N THR A 22 -9.04 -9.76 -1.56
CA THR A 22 -8.72 -11.10 -1.01
C THR A 22 -7.24 -11.46 -1.07
N THR A 23 -6.47 -10.73 -1.89
CA THR A 23 -5.02 -10.91 -2.03
C THR A 23 -4.22 -10.10 -1.01
N PHE A 24 -4.88 -9.32 -0.15
CA PHE A 24 -4.24 -8.54 0.88
C PHE A 24 -3.53 -9.43 1.91
N LYS A 25 -2.27 -9.11 2.20
CA LYS A 25 -1.46 -9.79 3.21
C LYS A 25 -0.63 -8.80 3.99
N VAL A 26 -0.52 -9.04 5.29
CA VAL A 26 0.51 -8.41 6.13
C VAL A 26 1.78 -9.25 5.98
N VAL A 27 2.80 -8.67 5.34
CA VAL A 27 4.09 -9.34 5.12
C VAL A 27 4.93 -9.29 6.38
N GLY A 28 4.92 -8.16 7.09
CA GLY A 28 5.74 -7.98 8.28
C GLY A 28 5.41 -6.72 9.05
N ARG A 29 5.87 -6.71 10.29
CA ARG A 29 5.79 -5.57 11.20
C ARG A 29 7.15 -5.39 11.85
N GLU A 30 7.67 -4.18 11.82
CA GLU A 30 8.97 -3.83 12.41
C GLU A 30 8.79 -2.60 13.33
N ALA A 31 9.22 -2.74 14.58
CA ALA A 31 9.44 -1.59 15.45
C ALA A 31 10.88 -1.12 15.25
N GLY A 32 11.04 0.13 14.82
CA GLY A 32 12.33 0.79 14.67
C GLY A 32 12.77 1.51 15.95
N ALA A 33 13.69 2.47 15.80
CA ALA A 33 14.20 3.26 16.90
C ALA A 33 13.08 4.01 17.66
N CYS A 34 13.25 4.11 18.98
CA CYS A 34 12.42 4.91 19.87
C CYS A 34 13.21 6.13 20.34
N GLY A 35 12.54 7.27 20.38
CA GLY A 35 13.05 8.48 21.00
C GLY A 35 11.97 9.12 21.88
N ASP A 36 12.22 10.33 22.35
CA ASP A 36 11.34 11.03 23.30
C ASP A 36 9.90 11.24 22.80
N ARG A 37 9.70 11.18 21.47
CA ARG A 37 8.40 11.35 20.81
C ARG A 37 7.68 10.04 20.48
N GLY A 38 8.25 8.90 20.86
CA GLY A 38 7.71 7.56 20.58
C GLY A 38 8.60 6.73 19.67
N CYS A 39 8.08 5.59 19.23
CA CYS A 39 8.79 4.64 18.37
C CYS A 39 8.36 4.76 16.92
N ILE A 40 9.29 4.45 16.02
CA ILE A 40 8.98 4.27 14.60
C ILE A 40 8.33 2.90 14.44
N PHE A 41 7.15 2.84 13.85
CA PHE A 41 6.47 1.60 13.53
C PHE A 41 6.30 1.47 12.02
N ARG A 42 6.65 0.30 11.50
CA ARG A 42 6.57 -0.02 10.07
C ARG A 42 5.71 -1.25 9.85
N GLU A 43 4.74 -1.14 8.95
CA GLU A 43 3.95 -2.27 8.47
C GLU A 43 4.20 -2.46 6.97
N LEU A 44 4.70 -3.65 6.62
CA LEU A 44 4.87 -4.09 5.25
C LEU A 44 3.64 -4.88 4.83
N LEU A 45 2.94 -4.36 3.83
CA LEU A 45 1.69 -4.90 3.32
C LEU A 45 1.89 -5.29 1.85
N SER A 46 1.18 -6.33 1.42
CA SER A 46 1.21 -6.82 0.04
C SER A 46 -0.21 -7.02 -0.47
N ILE A 47 -0.39 -6.77 -1.76
CA ILE A 47 -1.59 -7.05 -2.53
C ILE A 47 -1.15 -7.63 -3.87
N SER A 48 -2.04 -8.37 -4.53
CA SER A 48 -1.84 -8.77 -5.92
C SER A 48 -2.85 -8.07 -6.81
N VAL A 49 -2.35 -7.48 -7.89
CA VAL A 49 -3.13 -6.87 -8.97
C VAL A 49 -2.65 -7.44 -10.31
N THR A 50 -3.54 -7.49 -11.30
CA THR A 50 -3.18 -7.98 -12.63
C THR A 50 -2.54 -6.87 -13.47
N GLU A 51 -1.76 -7.24 -14.47
CA GLU A 51 -1.22 -6.29 -15.44
C GLU A 51 -2.34 -5.55 -16.19
N ALA A 52 -3.41 -6.26 -16.58
CA ALA A 52 -4.59 -5.66 -17.20
C ALA A 52 -5.23 -4.58 -16.31
N PHE A 53 -5.27 -4.80 -14.99
CA PHE A 53 -5.74 -3.79 -14.05
C PHE A 53 -4.83 -2.55 -14.02
N LEU A 54 -3.50 -2.75 -14.02
CA LEU A 54 -2.54 -1.64 -14.08
C LEU A 54 -2.68 -0.84 -15.38
N LYS A 55 -2.83 -1.52 -16.52
CA LYS A 55 -3.06 -0.90 -17.83
C LYS A 55 -4.37 -0.09 -17.88
N ASP A 56 -5.46 -0.59 -17.30
CA ASP A 56 -6.72 0.17 -17.20
C ASP A 56 -6.60 1.44 -16.32
N HIS A 57 -5.65 1.45 -15.38
CA HIS A 57 -5.44 2.58 -14.45
C HIS A 57 -4.22 3.45 -14.82
N LEU A 58 -3.63 3.25 -16.01
CA LEU A 58 -2.39 3.89 -16.44
C LEU A 58 -2.44 5.43 -16.36
N ASP A 59 -3.57 6.04 -16.73
CA ASP A 59 -3.73 7.50 -16.80
C ASP A 59 -4.52 8.11 -15.63
N LYS A 60 -5.23 7.27 -14.86
CA LYS A 60 -6.12 7.73 -13.77
C LYS A 60 -5.59 7.41 -12.37
N GLY A 61 -4.66 6.46 -12.24
CA GLY A 61 -4.24 5.94 -10.95
C GLY A 61 -5.36 5.19 -10.25
N PHE A 62 -5.14 4.77 -9.01
CA PHE A 62 -6.19 4.12 -8.21
C PHE A 62 -5.97 4.33 -6.71
N GLN A 63 -7.03 4.13 -5.93
CA GLN A 63 -6.98 4.25 -4.47
C GLN A 63 -7.29 2.90 -3.81
N ILE A 64 -6.59 2.61 -2.73
CA ILE A 64 -6.84 1.46 -1.86
C ILE A 64 -7.16 1.98 -0.48
N SER A 65 -8.30 1.57 0.07
CA SER A 65 -8.63 1.78 1.47
C SER A 65 -8.03 0.65 2.30
N LEU A 66 -7.25 1.00 3.31
CA LEU A 66 -6.71 0.08 4.30
C LEU A 66 -7.47 0.23 5.61
N SER A 67 -7.99 -0.88 6.11
CA SER A 67 -8.66 -0.93 7.41
C SER A 67 -7.72 -1.56 8.44
N SER A 68 -7.77 -1.02 9.64
CA SER A 68 -6.93 -1.47 10.74
C SER A 68 -7.77 -1.98 11.91
N LYS A 69 -7.22 -2.92 12.68
CA LYS A 69 -7.85 -3.44 13.90
C LYS A 69 -8.11 -2.38 14.95
N THR A 70 -7.39 -1.27 14.88
CA THR A 70 -7.52 -0.12 15.79
C THR A 70 -8.60 0.87 15.34
N GLY A 71 -9.39 0.54 14.31
CA GLY A 71 -10.49 1.36 13.81
C GLY A 71 -10.06 2.51 12.90
N ASN A 72 -8.76 2.62 12.59
CA ASN A 72 -8.27 3.62 11.63
C ASN A 72 -8.45 3.11 10.20
N GLU A 73 -8.86 4.02 9.31
CA GLU A 73 -8.81 3.83 7.86
C GLU A 73 -7.69 4.68 7.26
N THR A 74 -7.03 4.17 6.23
CA THR A 74 -6.02 4.92 5.48
C THR A 74 -6.22 4.70 4.00
N ILE A 75 -6.37 5.80 3.26
CA ILE A 75 -6.51 5.78 1.81
C ILE A 75 -5.12 5.94 1.19
N LEU A 76 -4.68 4.91 0.48
CA LEU A 76 -3.46 4.94 -0.32
C LEU A 76 -3.80 5.28 -1.76
N TYR A 77 -3.28 6.39 -2.26
CA TYR A 77 -3.37 6.74 -3.67
C TYR A 77 -2.12 6.31 -4.43
N ILE A 78 -2.32 5.52 -5.49
CA ILE A 78 -1.28 5.07 -6.41
C ILE A 78 -1.42 5.94 -7.66
N PRO A 79 -0.49 6.87 -7.89
CA PRO A 79 -0.68 7.87 -8.93
C PRO A 79 -0.28 7.32 -10.32
N PRO A 80 -0.84 7.86 -11.42
CA PRO A 80 -0.60 7.41 -12.79
C PRO A 80 0.89 7.21 -13.13
N GLN A 81 1.74 8.17 -12.74
CA GLN A 81 3.17 8.15 -13.02
C GLN A 81 3.90 6.97 -12.38
N TYR A 82 3.44 6.51 -11.21
CA TYR A 82 4.02 5.34 -10.56
C TYR A 82 3.73 4.07 -11.36
N ILE A 83 2.49 3.95 -11.85
CA ILE A 83 2.06 2.82 -12.68
C ILE A 83 2.83 2.80 -14.00
N LYS A 84 2.96 3.97 -14.66
CA LYS A 84 3.75 4.13 -15.89
C LYS A 84 5.21 3.72 -15.68
N GLY A 85 5.86 4.26 -14.65
CA GLY A 85 7.25 3.93 -14.33
C GLY A 85 7.44 2.44 -14.02
N TYR A 86 6.51 1.83 -13.28
CA TYR A 86 6.52 0.40 -13.00
C TYR A 86 6.43 -0.44 -14.28
N LEU A 87 5.44 -0.17 -15.15
CA LEU A 87 5.26 -0.93 -16.39
C LEU A 87 6.45 -0.74 -17.34
N MET A 88 7.00 0.48 -17.47
CA MET A 88 8.21 0.71 -18.27
C MET A 88 9.42 -0.09 -17.78
N ALA A 89 9.58 -0.21 -16.45
CA ALA A 89 10.67 -0.97 -15.85
C ALA A 89 10.49 -2.49 -16.04
N VAL A 90 9.26 -2.98 -16.01
CA VAL A 90 8.93 -4.42 -16.18
C VAL A 90 8.95 -4.83 -17.65
N ASP A 91 8.40 -4.01 -18.55
CA ASP A 91 8.33 -4.28 -19.99
C ASP A 91 9.69 -4.11 -20.69
N GLY A 92 10.72 -3.64 -19.97
CA GLY A 92 12.08 -3.51 -20.49
C GLY A 92 12.29 -2.36 -21.48
N SER A 93 11.29 -1.48 -21.67
CA SER A 93 11.34 -0.34 -22.59
C SER A 93 12.14 0.85 -22.05
N ALA A 94 12.75 0.71 -20.86
CA ALA A 94 13.60 1.71 -20.22
C ALA A 94 15.06 1.71 -20.73
N ARG A 95 15.32 1.20 -21.95
CA ARG A 95 16.61 1.27 -22.63
C ARG A 95 16.46 1.71 -24.07
#